data_AF-A0A1I2D4G1-F1
#
_entry.id   AF-A0A1I2D4G1-F1
#
_cell.length_a   1.000
_cell.length_b   1.000
_cell.length_c   1.000
_cell.angle_alpha   90.00
_cell.angle_beta   90.00
_cell.angle_gamma   90.00
#
_symmetry.space_group_name_H-M   'P 1'
#
loop_
_entity.id
_entity.type
_entity.pdbx_description
1 polymer ?
#
loop_
_entity_poly.entity_id
_entity_poly.type
_entity_poly.pdbx_seq_one_letter_code
_entity_poly.pdbx_strand_id
1 'polypeptide(L)'
;MFKRLFCLLVWSTGAVCLIACNTANNRPLSVGFSADSNSIVFKQIDPAGLQLLRQELPADSAFSTLIRVLEKDRGEDTERNIAGIFSVTDSSIVFIPEHTFSKGKDYLVVSYLNARFATAGMLLKGKMDHQLKPEEYLLSY
;
A
#
# COMPACT_ATOMS: atom_id res chain seq x y z
N MET A 1 -18.56 8.02 -23.01
CA MET A 1 -18.70 7.93 -24.48
C MET A 1 -17.91 9.07 -25.11
N PHE A 2 -16.75 8.80 -25.71
CA PHE A 2 -16.29 9.41 -26.96
C PHE A 2 -15.02 8.67 -27.39
N LYS A 3 -15.23 7.69 -28.27
CA LYS A 3 -14.17 6.90 -28.90
C LYS A 3 -13.65 7.73 -30.08
N ARG A 4 -12.32 7.88 -30.13
CA ARG A 4 -11.45 7.81 -31.30
C ARG A 4 -11.86 8.66 -32.52
N LEU A 5 -11.04 9.65 -32.88
CA LEU A 5 -10.80 9.96 -34.29
C LEU A 5 -9.48 10.70 -34.47
N PHE A 6 -8.82 10.41 -35.60
CA PHE A 6 -7.65 11.07 -36.17
C PHE A 6 -6.27 10.75 -35.59
N CYS A 7 -5.73 9.60 -36.02
CA CYS A 7 -4.34 9.56 -36.47
C CYS A 7 -4.37 9.18 -37.95
N LEU A 8 -4.12 10.17 -38.79
CA LEU A 8 -4.02 10.04 -40.24
C LEU A 8 -2.91 9.07 -40.62
N LEU A 9 -3.24 8.24 -41.61
CA LEU A 9 -2.32 7.41 -42.36
C LEU A 9 -1.29 8.29 -43.08
N VAL A 10 -0.03 8.18 -42.70
CA VAL A 10 1.11 8.55 -43.56
C VAL A 10 2.04 7.35 -43.62
N TRP A 11 1.97 6.67 -44.76
CA TRP A 11 2.99 5.74 -45.25
C TRP A 11 4.30 6.49 -45.48
N SER A 12 5.32 6.29 -44.65
CA SER A 12 6.71 6.25 -45.10
C SER A 12 7.65 5.78 -43.98
N THR A 13 8.45 4.77 -44.31
CA THR A 13 9.77 4.39 -43.76
C THR A 13 10.12 4.74 -42.30
N GLY A 14 10.21 3.70 -41.47
CA GLY A 14 11.35 3.52 -40.55
C GLY A 14 11.44 4.41 -39.32
N ALA A 15 10.39 4.47 -38.49
CA ALA A 15 10.54 4.89 -37.10
C ALA A 15 9.74 3.94 -36.20
N VAL A 16 10.44 2.99 -35.59
CA VAL A 16 9.89 2.12 -34.55
C VAL A 16 9.66 3.01 -33.32
N CYS A 17 8.48 3.60 -33.22
CA CYS A 17 8.00 4.15 -31.97
C CYS A 17 7.91 2.99 -30.99
N LEU A 18 8.87 2.92 -30.07
CA LEU A 18 8.77 2.13 -28.85
C LEU A 18 7.60 2.71 -28.06
N ILE A 19 6.42 2.13 -28.29
CA ILE A 19 5.24 2.40 -27.48
C ILE A 19 5.58 1.85 -26.10
N ALA A 20 6.11 2.72 -25.24
CA ALA A 20 6.22 2.46 -23.83
C ALA A 20 4.79 2.32 -23.30
N CYS A 21 4.30 1.08 -23.30
CA CYS A 21 3.14 0.70 -22.50
C CYS A 21 3.53 0.88 -21.04
N ASN A 22 3.36 2.10 -20.53
CA ASN A 22 3.37 2.34 -19.10
C ASN A 22 2.10 1.67 -18.55
N THR A 23 2.22 0.38 -18.21
CA THR A 23 1.19 -0.33 -17.47
C THR A 23 1.07 0.36 -16.13
N ALA A 24 0.14 1.31 -16.03
CA ALA A 24 -0.28 1.85 -14.74
C ALA A 24 -0.61 0.66 -13.83
N ASN A 25 0.12 0.54 -12.72
CA ASN A 25 0.01 -0.57 -11.80
C ASN A 25 -1.32 -0.44 -11.03
N ASN A 26 -2.42 -0.89 -11.64
CA ASN A 26 -3.77 -0.88 -11.05
C ASN A 26 -4.04 -2.13 -10.20
N ARG A 27 -3.00 -2.77 -9.66
CA ARG A 27 -3.18 -3.94 -8.80
C ARG A 27 -3.59 -3.48 -7.41
N PRO A 28 -4.58 -4.13 -6.78
CA PRO A 28 -4.96 -3.79 -5.42
C PRO A 28 -3.80 -4.05 -4.46
N LEU A 29 -3.75 -3.30 -3.35
CA LEU A 29 -2.75 -3.53 -2.30
C LEU A 29 -2.84 -5.00 -1.83
N SER A 30 -1.69 -5.67 -1.76
CA SER A 30 -1.60 -7.05 -1.27
C SER A 30 -0.98 -7.04 0.12
N VAL A 31 -1.70 -7.55 1.11
CA VAL A 31 -1.27 -7.60 2.51
C VAL A 31 -1.28 -9.04 2.99
N GLY A 32 -0.22 -9.47 3.65
CA GLY A 32 -0.14 -10.80 4.24
C GLY A 32 1.12 -11.02 5.06
N PHE A 33 1.19 -12.15 5.78
CA PHE A 33 2.38 -12.51 6.53
C PHE A 33 3.58 -12.78 5.62
N SER A 34 4.77 -12.53 6.15
CA SER A 34 6.01 -13.03 5.57
C SER A 34 6.07 -14.56 5.64
N ALA A 35 6.96 -15.16 4.85
CA ALA A 35 7.12 -16.61 4.80
C ALA A 35 7.58 -17.21 6.14
N ASP A 36 8.28 -16.44 6.96
CA ASP A 36 8.68 -16.78 8.32
C ASP A 36 7.66 -16.36 9.38
N SER A 37 6.54 -15.73 8.95
CA SER A 37 5.44 -15.27 9.79
C SER A 37 5.81 -14.34 10.94
N ASN A 38 6.97 -13.69 10.86
CA ASN A 38 7.42 -12.73 11.87
C ASN A 38 7.09 -11.28 11.48
N SER A 39 6.57 -11.04 10.27
CA SER A 39 6.29 -9.70 9.77
C SER A 39 5.06 -9.69 8.86
N ILE A 40 4.48 -8.52 8.65
CA ILE A 40 3.41 -8.30 7.67
C ILE A 40 4.01 -7.54 6.48
N VAL A 41 3.78 -8.05 5.28
CA VAL A 41 4.33 -7.51 4.04
C VAL A 41 3.21 -6.90 3.20
N PHE A 42 3.41 -5.64 2.84
CA PHE A 42 2.55 -4.86 1.96
C PHE A 42 3.20 -4.80 0.59
N LYS A 43 2.57 -5.42 -0.41
CA LYS A 43 3.04 -5.54 -1.79
C LYS A 43 2.07 -4.89 -2.76
N GLN A 44 2.48 -4.81 -4.03
CA GLN A 44 1.70 -4.22 -5.12
C GLN A 44 1.43 -2.72 -4.90
N ILE A 45 2.36 -2.05 -4.22
CA ILE A 45 2.37 -0.60 -4.02
C ILE A 45 2.86 0.05 -5.32
N ASP A 46 2.27 1.18 -5.71
CA ASP A 46 2.75 1.96 -6.85
C ASP A 46 4.19 2.47 -6.59
N PRO A 47 5.14 2.29 -7.52
CA PRO A 47 6.53 2.71 -7.31
C PRO A 47 6.70 4.20 -7.04
N ALA A 48 5.89 5.07 -7.66
CA ALA A 48 5.95 6.51 -7.40
C ALA A 48 5.42 6.84 -6.01
N GLY A 49 4.33 6.18 -5.58
CA GLY A 49 3.82 6.25 -4.21
C GLY A 49 4.85 5.81 -3.16
N LEU A 50 5.53 4.70 -3.41
CA LEU A 50 6.56 4.16 -2.51
C LEU A 50 7.77 5.09 -2.39
N GLN A 51 8.18 5.70 -3.51
CA GLN A 51 9.27 6.68 -3.52
C GLN A 51 8.92 7.94 -2.73
N LEU A 52 7.68 8.42 -2.83
CA LEU A 52 7.20 9.55 -2.01
C LEU A 52 7.21 9.20 -0.52
N LEU A 53 6.76 8.00 -0.13
CA LEU A 53 6.81 7.55 1.27
C LEU A 53 8.25 7.49 1.79
N ARG A 54 9.20 7.01 0.98
CA ARG A 54 10.62 6.98 1.35
C ARG A 54 11.22 8.38 1.55
N GLN A 55 10.75 9.38 0.80
CA GLN A 55 11.23 10.76 0.89
C GLN A 55 10.58 11.53 2.05
N GLU A 56 9.27 11.38 2.24
CA GLU A 56 8.47 12.17 3.18
C GLU A 56 8.36 11.52 4.57
N LEU A 57 8.57 10.19 4.68
CA LEU A 57 8.45 9.42 5.93
C LEU A 57 9.72 8.62 6.22
N PRO A 58 10.82 9.27 6.61
CA PRO A 58 12.01 8.55 7.05
C PRO A 58 11.83 7.91 8.44
N ALA A 59 10.75 8.20 9.17
CA ALA A 59 10.52 7.76 10.54
C ALA A 59 9.27 6.88 10.69
N ASP A 60 9.39 5.84 11.52
CA ASP A 60 8.34 4.85 11.82
C ASP A 60 7.02 5.47 12.30
N SER A 61 7.11 6.55 13.09
CA SER A 61 5.94 7.22 13.66
C SER A 61 4.97 7.73 12.58
N ALA A 62 5.47 8.10 11.41
CA ALA A 62 4.63 8.62 10.35
C ALA A 62 3.87 7.51 9.60
N PHE A 63 4.41 6.29 9.57
CA PHE A 63 3.73 5.11 9.02
C PHE A 63 2.54 4.66 9.88
N SER A 64 2.59 4.84 11.20
CA SER A 64 1.46 4.52 12.09
C SER A 64 0.18 5.32 11.79
N THR A 65 0.30 6.46 11.09
CA THR A 65 -0.84 7.26 10.61
C THR A 65 -1.48 6.63 9.36
N LEU A 66 -0.71 5.90 8.56
CA LEU A 66 -1.15 5.29 7.31
C LEU A 66 -1.53 3.82 7.46
N ILE A 67 -0.93 3.12 8.41
CA ILE A 67 -1.08 1.69 8.62
C ILE A 67 -1.24 1.44 10.12
N ARG A 68 -2.29 0.73 10.50
CA ARG A 68 -2.50 0.22 11.86
C ARG A 68 -2.63 -1.30 11.83
N VAL A 69 -1.99 -1.96 12.77
CA VAL A 69 -2.05 -3.41 12.95
C VAL A 69 -2.64 -3.68 14.32
N LEU A 70 -3.77 -4.37 14.34
CA LEU A 70 -4.54 -4.67 15.54
C LEU A 70 -4.56 -6.19 15.74
N GLU A 71 -4.32 -6.64 16.96
CA GLU A 71 -4.61 -8.01 17.38
C GLU A 71 -6.06 -8.11 17.82
N LYS A 72 -6.73 -9.17 17.39
CA LYS A 72 -8.07 -9.54 17.80
C LYS A 72 -8.08 -10.97 18.31
N ASP A 73 -8.55 -11.12 19.55
CA ASP A 73 -8.77 -12.43 20.15
C ASP A 73 -10.04 -13.07 19.57
N ARG A 74 -9.92 -14.33 19.15
CA ARG A 74 -11.04 -15.05 18.54
C ARG A 74 -12.12 -15.32 19.60
N GLY A 75 -13.16 -14.48 19.58
CA GLY A 75 -14.28 -14.55 20.52
C GLY A 75 -14.35 -13.41 21.53
N GLU A 76 -13.38 -12.49 21.51
CA GLU A 76 -13.50 -11.21 22.20
C GLU A 76 -13.69 -10.06 21.18
N ASP A 77 -14.43 -9.03 21.60
CA ASP A 77 -14.61 -7.80 20.83
C ASP A 77 -13.50 -6.77 21.07
N THR A 78 -12.49 -7.13 21.86
CA THR A 78 -11.35 -6.26 22.18
C THR A 78 -10.28 -6.34 21.10
N GLU A 79 -9.96 -5.16 20.55
CA GLU A 79 -8.87 -4.97 19.59
C GLU A 79 -7.72 -4.25 20.27
N ARG A 80 -6.50 -4.79 20.14
CA ARG A 80 -5.29 -4.21 20.74
C ARG A 80 -4.32 -3.78 19.65
N ASN A 81 -3.84 -2.54 19.73
CA ASN A 81 -2.81 -2.07 18.80
C ASN A 81 -1.48 -2.79 19.03
N ILE A 82 -0.87 -3.26 17.94
CA ILE A 82 0.46 -3.86 17.94
C ILE A 82 1.48 -2.79 17.59
N ALA A 83 2.41 -2.56 18.53
CA ALA A 83 3.57 -1.72 18.29
C ALA A 83 4.59 -2.46 17.41
N GLY A 84 5.28 -1.72 16.56
CA GLY A 84 6.27 -2.25 15.65
C GLY A 84 6.91 -1.16 14.80
N ILE A 85 7.86 -1.58 13.98
CA ILE A 85 8.63 -0.71 13.07
C ILE A 85 8.27 -1.00 11.62
N PHE A 86 8.42 -0.01 10.75
CA PHE A 86 8.14 -0.11 9.33
C PHE A 86 9.43 0.05 8.52
N SER A 87 9.69 -0.93 7.66
CA SER A 87 10.83 -0.90 6.73
C SER A 87 10.33 -0.78 5.29
N VAL A 88 10.86 0.20 4.56
CA VAL A 88 10.50 0.47 3.16
C VAL A 88 11.57 -0.09 2.23
N THR A 89 11.22 -1.17 1.53
CA THR A 89 12.03 -1.77 0.47
C THR A 89 11.70 -1.14 -0.90
N ASP A 90 12.31 -1.61 -1.98
CA ASP A 90 12.10 -1.04 -3.32
C ASP A 90 10.72 -1.35 -3.92
N SER A 91 10.01 -2.36 -3.41
CA SER A 91 8.69 -2.76 -3.94
C SER A 91 7.64 -3.05 -2.88
N SER A 92 8.00 -2.93 -1.61
CA SER A 92 7.14 -3.32 -0.49
C SER A 92 7.44 -2.56 0.79
N ILE A 93 6.44 -2.50 1.67
CA ILE A 93 6.60 -2.07 3.05
C ILE A 93 6.52 -3.32 3.93
N VAL A 94 7.36 -3.41 4.94
CA VAL A 94 7.41 -4.52 5.89
C VAL A 94 7.17 -3.98 7.28
N PHE A 95 6.11 -4.45 7.93
CA PHE A 95 5.84 -4.18 9.34
C PHE A 95 6.44 -5.29 10.20
N ILE A 96 7.31 -4.92 11.12
CA ILE A 96 7.96 -5.84 12.06
C ILE A 96 7.42 -5.50 13.46
N PRO A 97 6.61 -6.37 14.07
CA PRO A 97 6.08 -6.13 15.40
C PRO A 97 7.19 -6.21 16.45
N GLU A 98 7.02 -5.49 17.57
CA GLU A 98 7.93 -5.59 18.73
C GLU A 98 7.93 -7.00 19.35
N HIS A 99 6.80 -7.69 19.25
CA HIS A 99 6.61 -9.06 19.70
C HIS A 99 6.10 -9.92 18.55
N THR A 100 6.63 -11.14 18.43
CA THR A 100 6.23 -12.09 17.38
C THR A 100 4.72 -12.39 17.45
N PHE A 101 4.09 -12.56 16.29
CA PHE A 101 2.69 -12.92 16.20
C PHE A 101 2.40 -14.26 16.91
N SER A 102 1.24 -14.32 17.56
CA SER A 102 0.78 -15.45 18.35
C SER A 102 -0.19 -16.31 17.55
N LYS A 103 0.03 -17.62 17.55
CA LYS A 103 -0.84 -18.57 16.83
C LYS A 103 -2.24 -18.58 17.41
N GLY A 104 -3.24 -18.78 16.55
CA GLY A 104 -4.65 -18.81 16.93
C GLY A 104 -5.25 -17.41 17.16
N LYS A 105 -4.55 -16.36 16.75
CA LYS A 105 -5.02 -14.97 16.81
C LYS A 105 -5.34 -14.46 15.41
N ASP A 106 -6.29 -13.54 15.34
CA ASP A 106 -6.62 -12.83 14.11
C ASP A 106 -6.03 -11.42 14.19
N TYR A 107 -5.50 -10.94 13.06
CA TYR A 107 -4.82 -9.66 12.96
C TYR A 107 -5.51 -8.79 11.94
N LEU A 108 -6.06 -7.66 12.40
CA LEU A 108 -6.73 -6.68 11.55
C LEU A 108 -5.72 -5.60 11.14
N VAL A 109 -5.46 -5.53 9.83
CA VAL A 109 -4.60 -4.52 9.24
C VAL A 109 -5.47 -3.48 8.56
N VAL A 110 -5.37 -2.24 9.02
CA VAL A 110 -6.09 -1.10 8.47
C VAL A 110 -5.07 -0.23 7.72
N SER A 111 -5.30 -0.01 6.43
CA SER A 111 -4.35 0.68 5.54
C SER A 111 -5.03 1.78 4.72
N TYR A 112 -4.38 2.93 4.64
CA TYR A 112 -4.77 4.05 3.77
C TYR A 112 -3.95 4.09 2.47
N LEU A 113 -3.10 3.09 2.21
CA LEU A 113 -2.16 3.10 1.08
C LEU A 113 -2.83 2.93 -0.30
N ASN A 114 -4.03 2.36 -0.38
CA ASN A 114 -4.72 2.12 -1.65
C ASN A 114 -5.53 3.35 -2.13
N ALA A 115 -5.62 4.40 -1.31
CA ALA A 115 -6.07 5.70 -1.77
C ALA A 115 -5.04 6.24 -2.78
N ARG A 116 -5.43 6.42 -4.05
CA ARG A 116 -4.59 6.93 -5.16
C ARG A 116 -3.50 7.86 -4.60
N PHE A 117 -2.23 7.48 -4.69
CA PHE A 117 -1.11 8.10 -3.93
C PHE A 117 -0.96 9.63 -4.07
N ALA A 118 -1.55 10.24 -5.10
CA ALA A 118 -1.74 11.69 -5.19
C ALA A 118 -2.43 12.27 -3.93
N THR A 119 -3.34 11.51 -3.32
CA THR A 119 -3.98 11.84 -2.04
C THR A 119 -3.15 11.43 -0.83
N ALA A 120 -2.25 10.43 -0.93
CA ALA A 120 -1.33 10.08 0.16
C ALA A 120 -0.37 11.24 0.47
N GLY A 121 0.15 11.95 -0.54
CA GLY A 121 0.88 13.20 -0.31
C GLY A 121 0.04 14.29 0.37
N MET A 122 -1.28 14.30 0.18
CA MET A 122 -2.20 15.20 0.90
C MET A 122 -2.49 14.72 2.32
N LEU A 123 -2.59 13.40 2.55
CA LEU A 123 -2.68 12.78 3.88
C LEU A 123 -1.50 13.22 4.75
N LEU A 124 -0.28 13.14 4.19
CA LEU A 124 0.95 13.53 4.89
C LEU A 124 1.01 15.03 5.18
N LYS A 125 0.41 15.85 4.33
CA LYS A 125 0.31 17.31 4.54
C LYS A 125 -0.85 17.71 5.47
N GLY A 126 -1.49 16.76 6.14
CA GLY A 126 -2.64 17.00 7.03
C GLY A 126 -3.91 17.46 6.30
N LYS A 127 -3.92 17.39 4.96
CA LYS A 127 -5.06 17.75 4.12
C LYS A 127 -5.84 16.47 3.77
N MET A 128 -6.45 15.88 4.79
CA MET A 128 -7.36 14.76 4.60
C MET A 128 -8.63 15.24 3.90
N ASP A 129 -8.79 14.86 2.63
CA ASP A 129 -10.11 14.84 2.03
C ASP A 129 -10.95 13.79 2.77
N HIS A 130 -12.12 14.18 3.27
CA HIS A 130 -12.98 13.35 4.11
C HIS A 130 -13.54 12.11 3.39
N GLN A 131 -13.18 11.92 2.11
CA GLN A 131 -13.64 10.84 1.25
C GLN A 131 -12.72 9.61 1.25
N LEU A 132 -11.58 9.65 1.93
CA LEU A 132 -10.65 8.51 1.95
C LEU A 132 -11.12 7.42 2.93
N LYS A 133 -11.62 6.32 2.35
CA LYS A 133 -11.95 5.12 3.11
C LYS A 133 -10.70 4.25 3.29
N PRO A 134 -10.40 3.81 4.52
CA PRO A 134 -9.37 2.80 4.73
C PRO A 134 -9.79 1.47 4.13
N GLU A 135 -8.79 0.65 3.81
CA GLU A 135 -8.97 -0.75 3.50
C GLU A 135 -8.56 -1.60 4.69
N GLU A 136 -9.34 -2.65 4.94
CA GLU A 136 -9.17 -3.55 6.07
C GLU A 136 -8.85 -4.95 5.57
N TYR A 137 -7.86 -5.58 6.20
CA TYR A 137 -7.38 -6.91 5.87
C TYR A 137 -7.35 -7.74 7.15
N LEU A 138 -8.11 -8.82 7.18
CA LEU A 138 -8.07 -9.78 8.27
C LEU A 138 -7.07 -10.90 7.93
N LEU A 139 -6.04 -11.05 8.76
CA LEU A 139 -5.00 -12.06 8.62
C LEU A 139 -5.10 -13.03 9.80
N SER A 140 -5.30 -14.32 9.54
CA SER A 140 -5.30 -15.35 10.59
C SER A 140 -3.94 -16.03 10.67
N TYR A 141 -3.43 -16.24 11.88
CA TYR A 141 -2.16 -16.94 12.14
C TYR A 141 -2.36 -18.26 12.89
#